data_AF-A6VII3-F1
#
_entry.id   AF-A6VII3-F1
#
_cell.length_a   1.000
_cell.length_b   1.000
_cell.length_c   1.000
_cell.angle_alpha   90.00
_cell.angle_beta   90.00
_cell.angle_gamma   90.00
#
_symmetry.space_group_name_H-M   'P 1'
#
loop_
_entity.id
_entity.type
_entity.pdbx_description
1 polymer ?
#
loop_
_entity_poly.entity_id
_entity_poly.type
_entity_poly.pdbx_seq_one_letter_code
_entity_poly.pdbx_strand_id
1 'polypeptide(L)'
;MLGRRIKMNIESRIKRYFRKDISYMLFNVLLVMFLAFIILATLQLFVFRNPFLNELSHDIYVLLGFFMFVSIIGIAILEIIF
;
A
#
# COMPACT_ATOMS: atom_id res chain seq x y z
N MET A 1 36.12 22.20 4.99
CA MET A 1 35.62 20.84 4.65
C MET A 1 34.62 20.24 5.65
N LEU A 2 34.57 20.67 6.93
CA LEU A 2 33.61 20.17 7.92
C LEU A 2 32.12 20.39 7.54
N GLY A 3 31.76 21.60 7.08
CA GLY A 3 30.37 21.93 6.74
C GLY A 3 29.76 21.06 5.63
N ARG A 4 30.58 20.56 4.69
CA ARG A 4 30.13 19.66 3.61
C ARG A 4 29.79 18.26 4.14
N ARG A 5 30.53 17.76 5.14
CA ARG A 5 30.25 16.47 5.79
C ARG A 5 28.99 16.52 6.65
N ILE A 6 28.77 17.63 7.35
CA ILE A 6 27.56 17.84 8.17
C ILE A 6 26.31 17.89 7.26
N LYS A 7 26.37 18.61 6.14
CA LYS A 7 25.27 18.67 5.17
C LYS A 7 24.93 17.28 4.58
N MET A 8 25.92 16.51 4.16
CA MET A 8 25.73 15.14 3.67
C MET A 8 25.09 14.21 4.72
N ASN A 9 25.46 14.35 6.00
CA ASN A 9 24.93 13.51 7.07
C ASN A 9 23.49 13.87 7.44
N ILE A 10 23.11 15.13 7.30
CA ILE A 10 21.72 15.59 7.49
C ILE A 10 20.84 15.13 6.31
N GLU A 11 21.31 15.28 5.07
CA GLU A 11 20.60 14.79 3.87
C GLU A 11 20.37 13.28 3.94
N SER A 12 21.35 12.49 4.34
CA SER A 12 21.19 11.02 4.44
C SER A 12 20.19 10.62 5.53
N ARG A 13 20.17 11.31 6.68
CA ARG A 13 19.19 11.07 7.75
C ARG A 13 17.78 11.43 7.32
N ILE A 14 17.59 12.58 6.68
CA ILE A 14 16.29 13.02 6.17
C ILE A 14 15.79 12.02 5.12
N LYS A 15 16.64 11.63 4.17
CA LYS A 15 16.32 10.67 3.12
C LYS A 15 15.89 9.31 3.68
N ARG A 16 16.57 8.85 4.74
CA ARG A 16 16.22 7.59 5.45
C ARG A 16 14.91 7.70 6.24
N TYR A 17 14.61 8.86 6.82
CA TYR A 17 13.38 9.10 7.57
C TYR A 17 12.17 9.11 6.64
N PHE A 18 12.24 9.86 5.52
CA PHE A 18 11.19 9.88 4.50
C PHE A 18 10.93 8.50 3.91
N ARG A 19 11.98 7.69 3.64
CA ARG A 19 11.81 6.30 3.22
C ARG A 19 10.96 5.51 4.22
N LYS A 20 11.29 5.61 5.51
CA LYS A 20 10.59 4.88 6.56
C LYS A 20 9.12 5.29 6.62
N ASP A 21 8.82 6.58 6.69
CA ASP A 21 7.44 7.07 6.80
C ASP A 21 6.58 6.71 5.58
N ILE A 22 7.12 6.86 4.36
CA ILE A 22 6.37 6.52 3.14
C ILE A 22 6.14 5.00 3.04
N SER A 23 7.15 4.17 3.34
CA SER A 23 6.95 2.72 3.39
C SER A 23 5.93 2.30 4.44
N TYR A 24 5.92 2.91 5.63
CA TYR A 24 4.89 2.64 6.65
C TYR A 24 3.49 3.05 6.18
N MET A 25 3.37 4.20 5.52
CA MET A 25 2.08 4.64 4.98
C MET A 25 1.56 3.68 3.91
N LEU A 26 2.41 3.27 2.95
CA LEU A 26 2.06 2.28 1.92
C LEU A 26 1.71 0.92 2.53
N PHE A 27 2.44 0.49 3.55
CA PHE A 27 2.15 -0.75 4.27
C PHE A 27 0.79 -0.70 4.97
N ASN A 28 0.47 0.41 5.64
CA ASN A 28 -0.84 0.60 6.28
C ASN A 28 -1.98 0.60 5.26
N VAL A 29 -1.80 1.25 4.10
CA VAL A 29 -2.77 1.19 3.00
C VAL A 29 -2.97 -0.26 2.54
N LEU A 30 -1.89 -1.02 2.34
CA LEU A 30 -1.95 -2.44 2.01
C LEU A 30 -2.72 -3.25 3.05
N LEU A 31 -2.47 -3.00 4.34
CA LEU A 31 -3.14 -3.70 5.44
C LEU A 31 -4.65 -3.41 5.46
N VAL A 32 -5.05 -2.15 5.31
CA VAL A 32 -6.47 -1.76 5.24
C VAL A 32 -7.16 -2.40 4.03
N MET A 33 -6.49 -2.40 2.88
CA MET A 33 -7.02 -2.99 1.64
C MET A 33 -7.16 -4.52 1.77
N PHE A 34 -6.20 -5.17 2.42
CA PHE A 34 -6.27 -6.60 2.73
C PHE A 34 -7.41 -6.94 3.69
N LEU A 35 -7.63 -6.12 4.73
CA LEU A 35 -8.78 -6.28 5.62
C LEU A 35 -10.11 -6.09 4.89
N ALA A 36 -10.21 -5.07 4.03
CA ALA A 36 -11.39 -4.85 3.19
C ALA A 36 -11.66 -6.04 2.26
N PHE A 37 -10.61 -6.61 1.67
CA PHE A 37 -10.70 -7.82 0.85
C PHE A 37 -11.26 -9.01 1.63
N ILE A 38 -10.78 -9.24 2.86
CA ILE A 38 -11.30 -10.30 3.73
C ILE A 38 -12.78 -10.06 4.06
N ILE A 39 -13.16 -8.83 4.41
CA ILE A 39 -14.55 -8.49 4.72
C ILE A 39 -15.45 -8.69 3.51
N LEU A 40 -15.02 -8.28 2.31
CA LEU A 40 -15.76 -8.56 1.09
C LEU A 40 -15.91 -10.07 0.86
N ALA A 41 -14.89 -10.86 1.15
CA ALA A 41 -14.92 -12.32 0.95
C ALA A 41 -15.91 -12.99 1.89
N THR A 42 -15.92 -12.58 3.15
CA THR A 42 -16.88 -13.10 4.11
C THR A 42 -18.30 -12.65 3.77
N LEU A 43 -18.51 -11.41 3.32
CA LEU A 43 -19.82 -10.92 2.88
C LEU A 43 -20.32 -11.65 1.63
N GLN A 44 -19.45 -11.94 0.66
CA GLN A 44 -19.83 -12.64 -0.56
C GLN A 44 -20.41 -14.03 -0.26
N LEU A 45 -19.93 -14.71 0.80
CA LEU A 45 -20.49 -15.98 1.28
C LEU A 45 -21.97 -15.89 1.69
N PHE A 46 -22.45 -14.72 2.10
CA PHE A 46 -23.85 -14.51 2.50
C PHE A 46 -24.71 -13.92 1.38
N VAL A 47 -24.09 -13.26 0.38
CA VAL A 47 -24.77 -12.40 -0.60
C VAL A 47 -25.04 -13.10 -1.96
N PHE A 48 -24.67 -14.38 -2.10
CA PHE A 48 -24.77 -15.19 -3.35
C PHE A 48 -26.09 -15.16 -4.13
N ARG A 49 -27.20 -14.69 -3.55
CA ARG A 49 -28.52 -14.66 -4.22
C ARG A 49 -28.79 -13.40 -5.05
N ASN A 50 -28.05 -12.30 -4.86
CA ASN A 50 -28.31 -11.07 -5.60
C ASN A 50 -27.27 -10.85 -6.72
N PRO A 51 -27.65 -10.96 -8.00
CA PRO A 51 -26.71 -10.85 -9.11
C PRO A 51 -26.05 -9.47 -9.20
N PHE A 52 -26.77 -8.40 -8.86
CA PHE A 52 -26.22 -7.04 -8.85
C PHE A 52 -25.13 -6.86 -7.80
N LEU A 53 -25.33 -7.40 -6.60
CA LEU A 53 -24.32 -7.34 -5.54
C LEU A 53 -23.10 -8.21 -5.86
N ASN A 54 -23.29 -9.29 -6.62
CA ASN A 54 -22.19 -10.15 -7.06
C ASN A 54 -21.31 -9.45 -8.11
N GLU A 55 -21.91 -8.82 -9.12
CA GLU A 55 -21.17 -7.99 -10.09
C GLU A 55 -20.43 -6.83 -9.40
N LEU A 56 -21.12 -6.09 -8.53
CA LEU A 56 -20.49 -5.01 -7.76
C LEU A 56 -19.33 -5.52 -6.90
N SER A 57 -19.49 -6.67 -6.23
CA SER A 57 -18.40 -7.26 -5.44
C SER A 57 -17.20 -7.62 -6.31
N HIS A 58 -17.44 -8.14 -7.52
CA HIS A 58 -16.39 -8.50 -8.47
C HIS A 58 -15.60 -7.26 -8.92
N ASP A 59 -16.28 -6.17 -9.28
CA ASP A 59 -15.62 -4.92 -9.66
C ASP A 59 -14.78 -4.33 -8.51
N ILE A 60 -15.31 -4.38 -7.29
CA ILE A 60 -14.57 -3.95 -6.08
C ILE A 60 -13.35 -4.84 -5.86
N TYR A 61 -13.45 -6.16 -6.08
CA TYR A 61 -12.30 -7.07 -5.98
C TYR A 61 -11.19 -6.72 -6.97
N VAL A 62 -11.54 -6.45 -8.22
CA VAL A 62 -10.59 -6.07 -9.25
C VAL A 62 -9.90 -4.75 -8.87
N LEU A 63 -10.67 -3.76 -8.39
CA LEU A 63 -10.13 -2.47 -7.96
C LEU A 63 -9.20 -2.60 -6.74
N LEU A 64 -9.61 -3.34 -5.71
CA LEU A 64 -8.80 -3.60 -4.52
C LEU A 64 -7.50 -4.32 -4.89
N GLY A 65 -7.59 -5.35 -5.75
CA GLY A 65 -6.45 -6.09 -6.26
C GLY A 65 -5.45 -5.19 -6.99
N PHE A 66 -5.94 -4.31 -7.86
CA PHE A 66 -5.10 -3.35 -8.58
C PHE A 66 -4.32 -2.44 -7.64
N PHE A 67 -4.99 -1.83 -6.66
CA PHE A 67 -4.31 -0.93 -5.71
C PHE A 67 -3.36 -1.67 -4.77
N MET A 68 -3.67 -2.91 -4.36
CA MET A 68 -2.72 -3.74 -3.59
C MET A 68 -1.45 -3.98 -4.40
N PHE A 69 -1.58 -4.34 -5.68
CA PHE A 69 -0.44 -4.53 -6.57
C PHE A 69 0.41 -3.26 -6.74
N VAL A 70 -0.23 -2.12 -7.01
CA VAL A 70 0.45 -0.82 -7.11
C VAL A 70 1.18 -0.47 -5.80
N SER A 71 0.58 -0.76 -4.65
CA SER A 71 1.19 -0.50 -3.35
C SER A 71 2.42 -1.38 -3.11
N ILE A 72 2.38 -2.66 -3.49
CA ILE A 72 3.53 -3.58 -3.42
C ILE A 72 4.67 -3.07 -4.30
N ILE A 73 4.37 -2.68 -5.55
CA ILE A 73 5.36 -2.09 -6.46
C ILE A 73 5.94 -0.81 -5.86
N GLY A 74 5.10 0.07 -5.31
CA GLY A 74 5.53 1.31 -4.67
C GLY A 74 6.52 1.05 -3.53
N ILE A 75 6.24 0.06 -2.67
CA ILE A 75 7.15 -0.35 -1.59
C ILE A 75 8.46 -0.89 -2.16
N ALA A 76 8.41 -1.80 -3.14
CA ALA A 76 9.61 -2.38 -3.76
C ALA A 76 10.50 -1.33 -4.42
N ILE A 77 9.92 -0.38 -5.16
CA ILE A 77 10.65 0.72 -5.80
C ILE A 77 11.29 1.62 -4.74
N LEU A 78 10.56 1.98 -3.68
CA LEU A 78 11.11 2.74 -2.55
C LEU A 78 12.26 2.00 -1.86
N GLU A 79 12.20 0.67 -1.80
CA GLU A 79 13.25 -0.14 -1.21
C GLU A 79 14.50 -0.25 -2.09
N ILE A 80 14.35 -0.20 -3.42
CA ILE A 80 15.45 -0.28 -4.40
C ILE A 80 16.14 1.09 -4.61
N ILE A 81 15.37 2.19 -4.67
CA ILE A 81 15.92 3.53 -4.95
C ILE A 81 16.68 4.10 -3.73
N PHE A 82 16.37 3.64 -2.52
CA PHE A 82 16.90 4.19 -1.27
C PHE A 82 17.73 3.19 -0.48
#